data_AF-A0A527GD19-F1
#
_entry.id   AF-A0A527GD19-F1
#
_cell.length_a   1.000
_cell.length_b   1.000
_cell.length_c   1.000
_cell.angle_alpha   90.00
_cell.angle_beta   90.00
_cell.angle_gamma   90.00
#
_symmetry.space_group_name_H-M   'P 1'
#
loop_
_entity.id
_entity.type
_entity.pdbx_description
1 polymer ?
#
loop_
_entity_poly.entity_id
_entity_poly.type
_entity_poly.pdbx_seq_one_letter_code
_entity_poly.pdbx_strand_id
1 'polypeptide(L)' 'LACDDTFQAWIRDPNDVKIELFEYTEKSAQFAGGDRIADW' A
#
# COMPACT_ATOMS: atom_id res chain seq x y z
N LEU A 1 0.16 8.67 -4.42
CA LEU A 1 -0.51 7.73 -3.51
C LEU A 1 -0.87 6.50 -4.32
N ALA A 2 -0.77 5.34 -3.71
CA ALA A 2 -1.04 4.04 -4.31
C ALA A 2 -2.54 3.72 -4.28
N CYS A 3 -2.87 2.45 -4.57
CA CYS A 3 -4.20 1.93 -4.29
C CYS A 3 -4.57 2.25 -2.83
N ASP A 4 -5.82 2.66 -2.65
CA ASP A 4 -6.36 3.06 -1.35
C ASP A 4 -5.73 4.29 -0.67
N ASP A 5 -5.26 5.26 -1.45
CA ASP A 5 -4.70 6.52 -0.91
C ASP A 5 -3.56 6.30 0.11
N THR A 6 -2.79 5.23 -0.08
CA THR A 6 -1.63 4.89 0.77
C THR A 6 -0.33 5.46 0.21
N PHE A 7 0.67 5.66 1.04
CA PHE A 7 2.05 5.73 0.56
C PHE A 7 2.55 4.31 0.32
N GLN A 8 3.26 4.09 -0.78
CA GLN A 8 3.76 2.77 -1.17
C GLN A 8 5.24 2.86 -1.54
N ALA A 9 6.01 1.88 -1.06
CA ALA A 9 7.39 1.69 -1.43
C ALA A 9 7.71 0.21 -1.60
N TRP A 10 8.69 -0.07 -2.46
CA TRP A 10 9.21 -1.43 -2.68
C TRP A 10 10.66 -1.49 -2.22
N ILE A 11 10.97 -2.51 -1.44
CA ILE A 11 12.33 -2.81 -1.00
C ILE A 11 12.67 -4.27 -1.29
N ARG A 12 13.95 -4.60 -1.18
CA ARG A 12 14.45 -5.97 -1.22
C ARG A 12 15.21 -6.25 0.06
N ASP A 13 14.97 -7.40 0.65
CA ASP A 13 15.81 -7.87 1.76
C ASP A 13 17.17 -8.37 1.23
N PRO A 14 18.14 -8.71 2.10
CA PRO A 14 19.44 -9.24 1.68
C PRO A 14 19.37 -10.57 0.89
N ASN A 15 18.25 -11.28 0.93
CA ASN A 15 18.01 -12.51 0.18
C ASN A 15 17.25 -12.25 -1.14
N ASP A 16 17.12 -10.99 -1.56
CA ASP A 16 16.41 -10.53 -2.74
C ASP A 16 14.89 -10.75 -2.71
N VAL A 17 14.31 -11.01 -1.53
CA VAL A 17 12.86 -11.09 -1.37
C VAL A 17 12.27 -9.69 -1.54
N LYS A 18 11.35 -9.56 -2.50
CA LYS A 18 10.63 -8.31 -2.76
C LYS A 18 9.59 -8.10 -1.66
N ILE A 19 9.70 -6.98 -0.95
CA ILE A 19 8.79 -6.60 0.13
C ILE A 19 8.09 -5.30 -0.27
N GLU A 20 6.78 -5.28 -0.09
CA GLU A 20 5.97 -4.08 -0.25
C GLU A 20 5.68 -3.45 1.11
N LEU A 21 5.88 -2.15 1.21
CA LEU A 21 5.54 -1.36 2.39
C LEU A 21 4.40 -0.41 2.04
N PHE A 22 3.38 -0.41 2.89
CA PHE A 22 2.25 0.51 2.82
C PHE A 22 2.13 1.31 4.11
N GLU A 23 1.92 2.62 3.96
CA GLU A 23 1.51 3.49 5.05
C GLU A 23 0.13 4.06 4.72
N TYR A 24 -0.83 3.80 5.61
CA TYR A 24 -2.18 4.31 5.48
C TYR A 24 -2.20 5.82 5.75
N THR A 25 -2.85 6.57 4.86
CA THR A 25 -3.23 7.95 5.15
C THR A 25 -4.60 7.98 5.82
N GLU A 26 -4.99 9.14 6.36
CA GLU A 26 -6.33 9.36 6.93
C GLU A 26 -7.47 9.08 5.92
N LYS A 27 -7.17 9.08 4.62
CA LYS A 27 -8.15 8.84 3.53
C LYS A 27 -8.25 7.37 3.12
N SER A 28 -7.34 6.53 3.59
CA SER A 28 -7.37 5.09 3.28
C SER A 28 -8.67 4.47 3.76
N ALA A 29 -9.26 3.61 2.94
CA ALA A 29 -10.44 2.81 3.23
C ALA A 29 -10.20 1.85 4.40
N GLN A 30 -8.94 1.56 4.74
CA GLN A 30 -8.62 0.86 5.98
C GLN A 30 -9.17 1.59 7.22
N PHE A 31 -9.26 2.92 7.17
CA PHE A 31 -9.84 3.77 8.22
C PHE A 31 -11.20 4.35 7.84
N ALA A 32 -11.33 4.88 6.62
CA ALA A 32 -12.54 5.57 6.15
C ALA A 32 -13.62 4.63 5.59
N GLY A 33 -13.29 3.36 5.34
CA GLY A 33 -14.14 2.40 4.64
C GLY A 33 -14.29 2.70 3.13
N GLY A 34 -15.07 1.87 2.45
CA GLY A 34 -15.43 2.03 1.03
C GLY A 34 -14.68 1.10 0.08
N ASP A 35 -15.14 1.08 -1.17
CA ASP A 35 -14.62 0.17 -2.20
C ASP A 35 -13.30 0.68 -2.79
N ARG A 36 -12.41 -0.26 -3.13
CA ARG A 36 -11.15 0.02 -3.83
C ARG A 36 -10.96 -0.97 -4.96
N ILE A 37 -10.48 -0.46 -6.08
CA ILE A 37 -10.11 -1.25 -7.24
C ILE A 37 -8.60 -1.43 -7.17
N ALA A 38 -8.18 -2.65 -6.85
CA ALA A 38 -6.79 -3.05 -6.95
C ALA A 38 -6.50 -3.52 -8.38
N ASP A 39 -5.47 -2.95 -9.00
CA ASP A 39 -4.88 -3.43 -10.25
C ASP A 39 -3.48 -3.95 -9.90
N TRP A 40 -3.28 -5.27 -10.03
CA TRP A 40 -2.13 -6.01 -9.51
C TRP A 40 -1.12 -6.41 -10.58
#